data_AF-A0A6N7AJH2-F1
#
_entry.id   AF-A0A6N7AJH2-F1
#
_cell.length_a   1.000
_cell.length_b   1.000
_cell.length_c   1.000
_cell.angle_alpha   90.00
_cell.angle_beta   90.00
_cell.angle_gamma   90.00
#
_symmetry.space_group_name_H-M   'P 1'
#
loop_
_entity.id
_entity.type
_entity.pdbx_description
1 polymer ?
#
loop_
_entity_poly.entity_id
_entity_poly.type
_entity_poly.pdbx_seq_one_letter_code
_entity_poly.pdbx_strand_id
1 'polypeptide(L)'
;MVSILPLYSTGKTGSTLIRHLEDLLLSAEDLSRRLRGTCYAHVAELAMSLVGLVHRIRQGPSRPDNKDLELLPKLSLAIERAFNPAEKADVAIKISEMVDRRASRS
;
A
#
# COMPACT_ATOMS: atom_id res chain seq x y z
N MET A 1 -15.41 7.03 -3.96
CA MET A 1 -14.19 6.21 -3.83
C MET A 1 -14.62 4.83 -3.36
N VAL A 2 -14.50 3.79 -4.22
CA VAL A 2 -15.01 2.44 -3.91
C VAL A 2 -14.02 1.74 -2.99
N SER A 3 -14.48 1.32 -1.81
CA SER A 3 -13.65 0.65 -0.80
C SER A 3 -13.48 -0.83 -1.16
N ILE A 4 -12.27 -1.38 -1.02
CA ILE A 4 -11.92 -2.76 -1.41
C ILE A 4 -12.30 -3.78 -0.31
N LEU A 5 -12.44 -3.31 0.93
CA LEU A 5 -12.78 -4.13 2.11
C LEU A 5 -14.09 -4.94 1.98
N PRO A 6 -15.21 -4.40 1.44
CA PRO A 6 -16.46 -5.15 1.27
C PRO A 6 -16.37 -6.27 0.23
N LEU A 7 -15.44 -6.17 -0.74
CA LEU A 7 -15.27 -7.20 -1.78
C LEU A 7 -14.56 -8.45 -1.22
N TYR A 8 -13.77 -8.28 -0.17
CA TYR A 8 -13.10 -9.40 0.52
C TYR A 8 -14.01 -10.16 1.48
N SER A 9 -14.88 -9.47 2.23
CA SER A 9 -15.74 -10.09 3.23
C SER A 9 -16.81 -11.03 2.66
N THR A 10 -17.09 -10.93 1.36
CA THR A 10 -18.14 -11.70 0.67
C THR A 10 -17.63 -12.97 -0.03
N GLY A 11 -16.33 -13.30 0.07
CA GLY A 11 -15.77 -14.49 -0.59
C GLY A 11 -15.80 -14.46 -2.12
N LYS A 12 -16.27 -13.35 -2.71
CA LYS A 12 -16.18 -13.05 -4.15
C LYS A 12 -14.81 -12.44 -4.43
N THR A 13 -13.75 -13.22 -4.24
CA THR A 13 -12.44 -12.94 -4.83
C THR A 13 -12.52 -13.13 -6.34
N GLY A 14 -13.28 -12.25 -7.00
CA GLY A 14 -13.52 -12.26 -8.44
C GLY A 14 -12.50 -11.41 -9.20
N SER A 15 -12.52 -11.54 -10.53
CA SER A 15 -11.70 -10.78 -11.48
C SER A 15 -11.65 -9.26 -11.22
N THR A 16 -12.72 -8.69 -10.66
CA THR A 16 -12.79 -7.28 -10.27
C THR A 16 -11.76 -6.89 -9.20
N LEU A 17 -11.54 -7.74 -8.20
CA LEU A 17 -10.55 -7.50 -7.15
C LEU A 17 -9.13 -7.53 -7.73
N ILE A 18 -8.85 -8.52 -8.58
CA ILE A 18 -7.55 -8.65 -9.25
C ILE A 18 -7.25 -7.39 -10.06
N ARG A 19 -8.24 -6.91 -10.83
CA ARG A 19 -8.13 -5.66 -11.59
C ARG A 19 -7.84 -4.46 -10.70
N HIS A 20 -8.52 -4.32 -9.56
CA HIS A 20 -8.27 -3.22 -8.62
C HIS A 20 -6.87 -3.28 -8.00
N LEU A 21 -6.35 -4.48 -7.72
CA LEU A 21 -4.98 -4.65 -7.23
C LEU A 21 -3.95 -4.32 -8.32
N GLU A 22 -4.23 -4.64 -9.59
CA GLU A 22 -3.38 -4.27 -10.72
C GLU A 22 -3.37 -2.75 -10.97
N ASP A 23 -4.54 -2.11 -10.95
CA ASP A 23 -4.66 -0.65 -11.06
C ASP A 23 -3.88 0.06 -9.94
N LEU A 24 -3.96 -0.47 -8.72
CA LEU A 24 -3.25 0.05 -7.55
C LEU A 24 -1.73 -0.15 -7.68
N LEU A 25 -1.30 -1.31 -8.15
CA LEU A 25 0.12 -1.62 -8.38
C LEU A 25 0.73 -0.66 -9.40
N LEU A 26 0.08 -0.50 -10.56
CA LEU A 26 0.51 0.41 -11.63
C LEU A 26 0.63 1.85 -11.13
N SER A 27 -0.36 2.31 -10.36
CA SER A 27 -0.37 3.66 -9.80
C SER A 27 0.75 3.87 -8.79
N ALA A 28 1.00 2.89 -7.90
CA ALA A 28 2.05 2.97 -6.90
C ALA A 28 3.46 2.92 -7.52
N GLU A 29 3.66 2.11 -8.55
CA GLU A 29 4.92 2.04 -9.31
C GLU A 29 5.21 3.32 -10.10
N ASP A 30 4.19 3.92 -10.75
CA ASP A 30 4.32 5.23 -11.40
C ASP A 30 4.69 6.31 -10.39
N LEU A 31 3.99 6.34 -9.26
CA LEU A 31 4.24 7.28 -8.17
C LEU A 31 5.67 7.19 -7.65
N SER A 32 6.14 5.97 -7.35
CA SER A 32 7.51 5.72 -6.89
C SER A 32 8.55 6.20 -7.91
N ARG A 33 8.36 5.88 -9.20
CA ARG A 33 9.29 6.29 -10.27
C ARG A 33 9.37 7.80 -10.42
N ARG A 34 8.24 8.51 -10.36
CA ARG A 34 8.18 9.97 -10.56
C ARG A 34 8.74 10.76 -9.38
N LEU A 35 8.59 10.26 -8.16
CA LEU A 35 9.03 10.97 -6.95
C LEU A 35 10.47 10.64 -6.56
N ARG A 36 11.05 9.57 -7.10
CA ARG A 36 12.45 9.22 -6.88
C ARG A 36 13.36 10.35 -7.37
N GLY A 37 14.30 10.77 -6.51
CA GLY A 37 15.21 11.88 -6.81
C GLY A 37 14.61 13.27 -6.67
N THR A 38 13.36 13.38 -6.19
CA THR A 38 12.72 14.66 -5.83
C THR A 38 12.76 14.88 -4.31
N CYS A 39 12.30 16.05 -3.85
CA CYS A 39 12.09 16.33 -2.43
C CYS A 39 10.97 15.48 -1.77
N TYR A 40 10.33 14.59 -2.54
CA TYR A 40 9.33 13.63 -2.09
C TYR A 40 9.85 12.19 -2.10
N ALA A 41 11.17 11.98 -2.03
CA ALA A 41 11.77 10.64 -2.01
C ALA A 41 11.17 9.74 -0.91
N HIS A 42 10.86 10.28 0.27
CA HIS A 42 10.18 9.56 1.36
C HIS A 42 8.79 9.04 0.97
N VAL A 43 8.08 9.76 0.09
CA VAL A 43 6.78 9.31 -0.44
C VAL A 43 6.97 8.18 -1.44
N ALA A 44 8.06 8.18 -2.20
CA ALA A 44 8.40 7.08 -3.10
C ALA A 44 8.63 5.78 -2.33
N GLU A 45 9.24 5.84 -1.14
CA GLU A 45 9.43 4.68 -0.25
C GLU A 45 8.10 4.12 0.28
N LEU A 46 7.16 5.00 0.65
CA LEU A 46 5.81 4.59 1.03
C LEU A 46 5.05 3.94 -0.13
N ALA A 47 5.21 4.48 -1.35
CA ALA A 47 4.64 3.89 -2.55
C ALA A 47 5.23 2.49 -2.83
N MET A 48 6.55 2.31 -2.65
CA MET A 48 7.17 0.98 -2.75
C MET A 48 6.68 -0.01 -1.68
N SER A 49 6.41 0.48 -0.46
CA SER A 49 5.81 -0.34 0.60
C SER A 49 4.40 -0.83 0.21
N LEU A 50 3.62 0.02 -0.47
CA LEU A 50 2.32 -0.33 -1.01
C LEU A 50 2.42 -1.36 -2.15
N VAL A 51 3.38 -1.22 -3.06
CA VAL A 51 3.69 -2.22 -4.11
C VAL A 51 3.96 -3.59 -3.48
N GLY A 52 4.82 -3.65 -2.46
CA GLY A 52 5.13 -4.89 -1.76
C GLY A 52 3.90 -5.52 -1.08
N LEU A 53 3.04 -4.71 -0.46
CA LEU A 53 1.79 -5.18 0.16
C LEU A 53 0.83 -5.75 -0.88
N VAL A 54 0.65 -5.08 -2.02
CA VAL A 54 -0.22 -5.56 -3.10
C VAL A 54 0.30 -6.87 -3.69
N HIS A 55 1.60 -7.03 -3.85
CA HIS A 55 2.18 -8.31 -4.29
C HIS A 55 1.89 -9.44 -3.30
N ARG A 56 2.03 -9.22 -1.99
CA ARG A 56 1.69 -10.24 -0.97
C ARG A 56 0.21 -10.62 -1.01
N ILE A 57 -0.67 -9.64 -1.19
CA ILE A 57 -2.11 -9.87 -1.33
C ILE A 57 -2.43 -10.69 -2.60
N ARG A 58 -1.70 -10.46 -3.70
CA ARG A 58 -1.84 -11.23 -4.94
C ARG A 58 -1.27 -12.64 -4.86
N GLN A 59 -0.18 -12.84 -4.13
CA GLN A 59 0.54 -14.12 -4.02
C GLN A 59 0.03 -15.00 -2.87
N GLY A 60 -0.74 -14.45 -1.94
CA GLY A 60 -1.35 -15.21 -0.85
C GLY A 60 -2.29 -16.31 -1.36
N PRO A 61 -2.50 -17.39 -0.58
CA PRO A 61 -3.54 -18.38 -0.87
C PRO A 61 -4.90 -17.68 -0.99
N SER A 62 -5.94 -18.36 -1.50
CA SER A 62 -7.27 -17.82 -1.88
C SER A 62 -7.98 -16.86 -0.90
N ARG A 63 -7.43 -16.63 0.30
CA ARG A 63 -7.71 -15.51 1.20
C ARG A 63 -6.39 -14.79 1.58
N PRO A 64 -6.24 -13.49 1.29
CA PRO A 64 -5.12 -12.73 1.83
C PRO A 64 -5.22 -12.62 3.35
N ASP A 65 -4.07 -12.42 3.99
CA ASP A 65 -4.00 -12.17 5.43
C ASP A 65 -4.83 -10.92 5.76
N ASN A 66 -5.79 -11.04 6.69
CA ASN A 66 -6.59 -9.92 7.19
C ASN A 66 -5.71 -8.75 7.62
N LYS A 67 -4.51 -9.02 8.12
CA LYS A 67 -3.56 -7.99 8.52
C LYS A 67 -3.02 -7.19 7.33
N ASP A 68 -2.82 -7.82 6.17
CA ASP A 68 -2.41 -7.11 4.95
C ASP A 68 -3.55 -6.22 4.43
N LEU A 69 -4.80 -6.69 4.54
CA LEU A 69 -5.99 -5.90 4.21
C LEU A 69 -6.16 -4.68 5.14
N GLU A 70 -5.83 -4.81 6.42
CA GLU A 70 -5.86 -3.71 7.38
C GLU A 70 -4.73 -2.68 7.16
N LEU A 71 -3.62 -3.09 6.53
CA LEU A 71 -2.48 -2.21 6.25
C LEU A 71 -2.71 -1.33 5.02
N LEU A 72 -3.50 -1.78 4.03
CA LEU A 72 -3.83 -1.01 2.82
C LEU A 72 -4.35 0.42 3.12
N PRO A 73 -5.40 0.61 3.92
CA PRO A 73 -5.91 1.96 4.20
C PRO A 73 -4.92 2.80 5.01
N LYS A 74 -4.11 2.17 5.88
CA LYS A 74 -3.10 2.88 6.68
C LYS A 74 -1.97 3.41 5.80
N LEU A 75 -1.49 2.63 4.84
CA LEU A 75 -0.49 3.04 3.87
C LEU A 75 -1.03 4.11 2.91
N SER A 76 -2.27 3.99 2.45
CA SER A 76 -2.90 5.03 1.63
C SER A 76 -2.94 6.37 2.38
N LEU A 77 -3.34 6.36 3.65
CA LEU A 77 -3.39 7.56 4.47
C LEU A 77 -1.98 8.13 4.72
N ALA A 78 -0.97 7.28 4.92
CA ALA A 78 0.42 7.70 5.06
C ALA A 78 0.93 8.43 3.81
N ILE A 79 0.64 7.88 2.62
CA ILE A 79 1.03 8.50 1.35
C ILE A 79 0.34 9.87 1.19
N GLU A 80 -0.97 9.94 1.45
CA GLU A 80 -1.73 11.19 1.38
C GLU A 80 -1.16 12.26 2.31
N ARG A 81 -0.87 11.89 3.57
CA ARG A 81 -0.26 12.80 4.55
C ARG A 81 1.15 13.21 4.19
N ALA A 82 1.95 12.31 3.62
CA ALA A 82 3.33 12.60 3.25
C ALA A 82 3.45 13.64 2.11
N PHE A 83 2.37 13.82 1.34
CA PHE A 83 2.23 14.93 0.39
C PHE A 83 1.81 16.25 1.04
N ASN A 84 1.25 16.24 2.25
CA ASN A 84 0.82 17.45 2.93
C ASN A 84 2.00 18.08 3.69
N PRO A 85 2.51 19.26 3.25
CA PRO A 85 3.67 19.90 3.88
C PRO A 85 3.47 20.27 5.36
N ALA A 86 2.24 20.35 5.85
CA ALA A 86 1.93 20.64 7.24
C ALA A 86 2.08 19.44 8.20
N GLU A 87 2.11 18.19 7.70
CA GLU A 87 2.18 16.96 8.52
C GLU A 87 3.49 16.18 8.35
N LYS A 88 4.49 16.77 7.68
CA LYS A 88 5.76 16.12 7.31
C LYS A 88 6.63 15.80 8.54
N ALA A 89 6.55 14.57 9.06
CA ALA A 89 7.72 13.72 9.36
C ALA A 89 7.32 12.49 10.21
N ASP A 90 6.55 12.69 11.28
CA ASP A 90 6.47 11.68 12.35
C ASP A 90 5.58 10.46 12.05
N VAL A 91 4.57 10.63 11.21
CA VAL A 91 3.60 9.55 10.92
C VAL A 91 4.10 8.61 9.82
N ALA A 92 4.78 9.15 8.81
CA ALA A 92 5.31 8.38 7.69
C ALA A 92 6.41 7.40 8.15
N ILE A 93 7.34 7.86 9.00
CA ILE A 93 8.45 7.05 9.53
C ILE A 93 7.92 5.84 10.31
N LYS A 94 6.94 6.05 11.21
CA LYS A 94 6.37 4.97 12.02
C LYS A 94 5.67 3.88 11.19
N ILE A 95 5.07 4.25 10.06
CA ILE A 95 4.35 3.30 9.19
C ILE A 95 5.33 2.52 8.32
N SER A 96 6.35 3.18 7.75
CA SER A 96 7.42 2.49 7.02
C SER A 96 8.15 1.48 7.91
N GLU A 97 8.53 1.87 9.14
CA GLU A 97 9.18 0.97 10.08
C GLU A 97 8.33 -0.26 10.43
N MET A 98 7.00 -0.12 10.52
CA MET A 98 6.10 -1.25 10.77
C MET A 98 6.02 -2.22 9.59
N VAL A 99 6.14 -1.72 8.36
CA VAL A 99 6.15 -2.55 7.14
C VAL A 99 7.48 -3.27 7.00
N ASP A 100 8.60 -2.56 7.19
CA ASP A 100 9.95 -3.12 7.05
C ASP A 100 10.25 -4.22 8.07
N ARG A 101 9.87 -4.02 9.34
CA ARG A 101 10.02 -5.03 10.40
C ARG A 101 9.28 -6.34 10.10
N ARG A 102 8.29 -6.28 9.21
CA ARG A 102 7.50 -7.45 8.81
C ARG A 102 8.08 -8.13 7.57
N ALA A 103 8.79 -7.40 6.72
CA ALA A 103 9.54 -7.96 5.60
C ALA A 103 10.79 -8.75 6.08
N SER A 104 11.40 -8.37 7.21
CA SER A 104 12.60 -9.05 7.75
C SER A 104 12.33 -10.34 8.55
N ARG A 105 11.05 -10.75 8.70
CA ARG A 105 10.62 -11.88 9.53
C ARG A 105 9.95 -13.01 8.75
N SER A 106 9.98 -12.96 7.42
CA SER A 106 9.43 -13.98 6.52
C SER A 106 10.53 -14.59 5.66
#